data_AF-A0AA97GPC8-F1
#
_entry.id   AF-A0AA97GPC8-F1
#
_cell.length_a   1.000
_cell.length_b   1.000
_cell.length_c   1.000
_cell.angle_alpha   90.00
_cell.angle_beta   90.00
_cell.angle_gamma   90.00
#
_symmetry.space_group_name_H-M   'P 1'
#
loop_
_entity.id
_entity.type
_entity.pdbx_description
1 polymer ?
#
loop_
_entity_poly.entity_id
_entity_poly.type
_entity_poly.pdbx_seq_one_letter_code
_entity_poly.pdbx_strand_id
1 'polypeptide(L)'
;MNKMPSLPMQDLQPALHILEQSIGYLYQAALRAAVKLRIAEALQSGSKTAEELAKETGANPRELTRLLRLLATKDIFKLTPDNKFDLTPAAQYLSEKNTFSLRQAVLMFTDPSFWLPAGELHRSAFEPHLFNSMFGMSFYEYWDERITDSDNFHEGISSVSKLENAFVVESYSFPDNALVADIGGGCGGVTFRGYESKFNIKRHII
;
A
#
# COMPACT_ATOMS: atom_id res chain seq x y z
N MET A 1 37.41 14.18 30.52
CA MET A 1 36.86 13.11 29.66
C MET A 1 35.74 12.42 30.44
N ASN A 2 34.48 12.78 30.22
CA ASN A 2 33.36 12.05 30.82
C ASN A 2 33.20 10.72 30.08
N LYS A 3 33.29 9.59 30.80
CA LYS A 3 32.92 8.28 30.24
C LYS A 3 31.47 8.38 29.75
N MET A 4 31.24 8.05 28.47
CA MET A 4 29.88 7.86 27.97
C MET A 4 29.20 6.81 28.86
N PRO A 5 27.99 7.08 29.38
CA PRO A 5 27.27 6.09 30.17
C PRO A 5 27.04 4.85 29.32
N SER A 6 27.56 3.70 29.75
CA SER A 6 27.37 2.43 29.07
C SER A 6 26.05 1.81 29.53
N LEU A 7 25.04 1.82 28.65
CA LEU A 7 23.79 1.09 28.89
C LEU A 7 24.02 -0.42 28.63
N PRO A 8 23.57 -1.31 29.52
CA PRO A 8 23.51 -2.75 29.26
C PRO A 8 22.72 -3.05 27.97
N MET A 9 23.10 -4.09 27.21
CA MET A 9 22.40 -4.47 25.96
C MET A 9 20.89 -4.64 26.11
N GLN A 10 20.39 -5.08 27.27
CA GLN A 10 18.96 -5.24 27.54
C GLN A 10 18.23 -3.91 27.63
N ASP A 11 18.89 -2.86 28.14
CA ASP A 11 18.34 -1.50 28.22
C ASP A 11 18.37 -0.77 26.87
N LEU A 12 19.11 -1.32 25.89
CA LEU A 12 19.14 -0.81 24.52
C LEU A 12 18.00 -1.36 23.66
N GLN A 13 17.37 -2.49 24.00
CA GLN A 13 16.28 -3.08 23.20
C GLN A 13 15.08 -2.13 23.04
N PRO A 14 14.57 -1.49 24.11
CA PRO A 14 13.51 -0.50 23.96
C PRO A 14 13.93 0.71 23.11
N ALA A 15 15.17 1.17 23.25
CA ALA A 15 15.68 2.29 22.44
C ALA A 15 15.78 1.92 20.95
N LEU A 16 16.25 0.70 20.63
CA LEU A 16 16.27 0.17 19.26
C LEU A 16 14.86 0.03 18.68
N HIS A 17 13.89 -0.38 19.49
CA HIS A 17 12.50 -0.46 19.07
C HIS A 17 11.94 0.93 18.69
N ILE A 18 12.15 1.94 19.53
CA ILE A 18 11.75 3.32 19.21
C ILE A 18 12.43 3.80 17.93
N LEU A 19 13.73 3.53 17.76
CA LEU A 19 14.44 3.86 16.53
C LEU A 19 13.84 3.16 15.30
N GLU A 20 13.51 1.88 15.38
CA GLU A 20 12.85 1.13 14.30
C GLU A 20 11.51 1.77 13.94
N GLN A 21 10.67 2.12 14.92
CA GLN A 21 9.40 2.78 14.68
C GLN A 21 9.58 4.18 14.06
N SER A 22 10.61 4.91 14.47
CA SER A 22 10.89 6.28 13.99
C SER A 22 11.28 6.32 12.51
N ILE A 23 11.91 5.26 11.99
CA ILE A 23 12.33 5.15 10.59
C ILE A 23 11.41 4.26 9.75
N GLY A 24 10.30 3.77 10.34
CA GLY A 24 9.39 2.82 9.71
C GLY A 24 8.86 3.31 8.37
N TYR A 25 8.64 4.62 8.22
CA TYR A 25 8.17 5.25 6.98
C TYR A 25 9.02 4.91 5.75
N LEU A 26 10.32 4.62 5.92
CA LEU A 26 11.20 4.24 4.81
C LEU A 26 10.69 3.00 4.07
N TYR A 27 10.02 2.07 4.78
CA TYR A 27 9.45 0.86 4.16
C TYR A 27 8.31 1.21 3.20
N GLN A 28 7.37 2.07 3.60
CA GLN A 28 6.25 2.48 2.76
C GLN A 28 6.75 3.32 1.56
N ALA A 29 7.76 4.16 1.76
CA ALA A 29 8.39 4.90 0.68
C ALA A 29 9.08 3.97 -0.34
N ALA A 30 9.81 2.96 0.14
CA ALA A 30 10.42 1.94 -0.71
C ALA A 30 9.37 1.12 -1.47
N LEU A 31 8.25 0.77 -0.81
CA LEU A 31 7.15 0.04 -1.42
C LEU A 31 6.49 0.85 -2.56
N ARG A 32 6.22 2.15 -2.32
CA ARG A 32 5.76 3.08 -3.36
C ARG A 32 6.72 3.10 -4.54
N ALA A 33 8.02 3.21 -4.28
CA ALA A 33 9.04 3.25 -5.32
C ALA A 33 9.11 1.94 -6.12
N ALA A 34 9.01 0.78 -5.49
CA ALA A 34 8.95 -0.51 -6.19
C ALA A 34 7.71 -0.62 -7.10
N VAL A 35 6.56 -0.11 -6.65
CA VAL A 35 5.33 -0.06 -7.47
C VAL A 35 5.49 0.90 -8.66
N LYS A 36 6.05 2.10 -8.44
CA LYS A 36 6.30 3.06 -9.52
C LYS A 36 7.30 2.55 -10.55
N LEU A 37 8.31 1.79 -10.11
CA LEU A 37 9.30 1.14 -10.97
C LEU A 37 8.80 -0.18 -11.60
N ARG A 38 7.57 -0.63 -11.29
CA ARG A 38 6.98 -1.87 -11.83
C ARG A 38 7.86 -3.10 -11.59
N ILE A 39 8.46 -3.19 -10.40
CA ILE A 39 9.40 -4.27 -10.06
C ILE A 39 8.70 -5.64 -10.08
N ALA A 40 7.46 -5.71 -9.61
CA ALA A 40 6.74 -6.97 -9.57
C ALA A 40 6.48 -7.52 -11.00
N GLU A 41 6.17 -6.64 -11.95
CA GLU A 41 6.05 -6.98 -13.36
C GLU A 41 7.38 -7.44 -13.95
N ALA A 42 8.47 -6.73 -13.66
CA ALA A 42 9.81 -7.08 -14.13
C ALA A 42 10.26 -8.47 -13.63
N LEU A 43 9.81 -8.89 -12.44
CA LEU A 43 10.14 -10.19 -11.87
C LEU A 43 9.18 -11.34 -12.26
N GLN A 44 8.12 -11.09 -13.05
CA GLN A 44 7.21 -12.16 -13.49
C GLN A 44 7.88 -13.23 -14.36
N SER A 45 8.95 -12.88 -15.07
CA SER A 45 9.69 -13.83 -15.90
C SER A 45 10.73 -14.65 -15.11
N GLY A 46 10.76 -14.51 -13.79
CA GLY A 46 11.70 -15.16 -12.88
C GLY A 46 12.68 -14.20 -12.22
N SER A 47 13.51 -14.77 -11.33
CA SER A 47 14.47 -14.01 -10.52
C SER A 47 15.50 -13.27 -11.37
N LYS A 48 15.79 -12.00 -11.02
CA LYS A 48 16.73 -11.13 -11.74
C LYS A 48 17.71 -10.43 -10.80
N THR A 49 18.89 -10.09 -11.27
CA THR A 49 19.81 -9.22 -10.51
C THR A 49 19.29 -7.77 -10.52
N ALA A 50 19.83 -6.93 -9.64
CA ALA A 50 19.50 -5.51 -9.66
C ALA A 50 19.95 -4.82 -10.95
N GLU A 51 21.03 -5.28 -11.58
CA GLU A 51 21.51 -4.77 -12.87
C GLU A 51 20.55 -5.10 -14.01
N GLU A 52 19.99 -6.30 -14.02
CA GLU A 52 18.96 -6.71 -14.99
C GLU A 52 17.69 -5.88 -14.80
N LEU A 53 17.21 -5.74 -13.57
CA LEU A 53 16.04 -4.91 -13.26
C LEU A 53 16.28 -3.43 -13.60
N ALA A 54 17.46 -2.90 -13.28
CA ALA A 54 17.82 -1.52 -13.60
C ALA A 54 17.81 -1.24 -15.11
N LYS A 55 18.23 -2.21 -15.94
CA LYS A 55 18.13 -2.09 -17.41
C LYS A 55 16.69 -2.00 -17.89
N GLU A 56 15.77 -2.72 -17.24
CA GLU A 56 14.34 -2.73 -17.61
C GLU A 56 13.59 -1.50 -17.10
N THR A 57 13.95 -1.00 -15.92
CA THR A 57 13.23 0.12 -15.27
C THR A 57 13.90 1.48 -15.48
N GLY A 58 15.11 1.52 -16.04
CA GLY A 58 15.94 2.73 -16.13
C GLY A 58 16.48 3.25 -14.80
N ALA A 59 16.39 2.46 -13.73
CA ALA A 59 16.85 2.86 -12.40
C ALA A 59 18.37 2.75 -12.25
N ASN A 60 18.93 3.40 -11.24
CA ASN A 60 20.32 3.16 -10.87
C ASN A 60 20.43 1.78 -10.17
N PRO A 61 21.32 0.86 -10.61
CA PRO A 61 21.40 -0.49 -10.05
C PRO A 61 21.81 -0.52 -8.57
N ARG A 62 22.66 0.42 -8.13
CA ARG A 62 23.08 0.51 -6.73
C ARG A 62 21.92 0.94 -5.83
N GLU A 63 21.19 1.96 -6.23
CA GLU A 63 20.04 2.45 -5.46
C GLU A 63 18.90 1.43 -5.46
N LEU A 64 18.65 0.79 -6.60
CA LEU A 64 17.67 -0.28 -6.70
C LEU A 64 18.03 -1.47 -5.79
N THR A 65 19.31 -1.85 -5.74
CA THR A 65 19.77 -2.89 -4.80
C THR A 65 19.45 -2.52 -3.34
N ARG A 66 19.70 -1.28 -2.92
CA ARG A 66 19.42 -0.82 -1.55
C ARG A 66 17.93 -0.88 -1.23
N LEU A 67 17.10 -0.41 -2.17
CA LEU A 67 15.65 -0.42 -2.06
C LEU A 67 15.10 -1.85 -1.96
N LEU A 68 15.51 -2.75 -2.85
CA LEU A 68 15.01 -4.12 -2.85
C LEU A 68 15.50 -4.91 -1.65
N ARG A 69 16.71 -4.63 -1.14
CA ARG A 69 17.18 -5.21 0.14
C ARG A 69 16.34 -4.75 1.32
N LEU A 70 15.94 -3.48 1.37
CA LEU A 70 15.06 -2.98 2.42
C LEU A 70 13.69 -3.67 2.38
N LEU A 71 13.13 -3.86 1.18
CA LEU A 71 11.86 -4.57 1.01
C LEU A 71 11.99 -6.08 1.29
N ALA A 72 13.17 -6.66 1.09
CA ALA A 72 13.44 -8.04 1.43
C ALA A 72 13.52 -8.29 2.95
N THR A 73 13.88 -7.30 3.77
CA THR A 73 13.81 -7.45 5.23
C THR A 73 12.39 -7.47 5.79
N LYS A 74 11.40 -7.14 4.96
CA LYS A 74 9.96 -7.18 5.27
C LYS A 74 9.21 -8.19 4.41
N ASP A 75 9.92 -9.17 3.84
CA ASP A 75 9.37 -10.28 3.05
C ASP A 75 8.52 -9.87 1.83
N ILE A 76 8.69 -8.63 1.34
CA ILE A 76 8.04 -8.18 0.11
C ILE A 76 8.74 -8.77 -1.11
N PHE A 77 10.07 -8.74 -1.17
CA PHE A 77 10.85 -9.44 -2.19
C PHE A 77 11.82 -10.42 -1.52
N LYS A 78 12.33 -11.39 -2.28
CA LYS A 78 13.32 -12.34 -1.77
C LYS A 78 14.67 -12.08 -2.39
N LEU A 79 15.70 -11.84 -1.58
CA LEU A 79 17.09 -11.91 -2.03
C LEU A 79 17.57 -13.36 -1.97
N THR A 80 17.93 -13.91 -3.12
CA THR A 80 18.44 -15.27 -3.29
C THR A 80 19.95 -15.35 -3.02
N PRO A 81 20.51 -16.55 -2.76
CA PRO A 81 21.96 -16.74 -2.58
C PRO A 81 22.81 -16.27 -3.76
N ASP A 82 22.25 -16.32 -4.98
CA ASP A 82 22.92 -15.87 -6.21
C ASP A 82 22.84 -14.36 -6.44
N ASN A 83 22.50 -13.58 -5.41
CA ASN A 83 22.28 -12.12 -5.47
C ASN A 83 21.21 -11.67 -6.47
N LYS A 84 20.20 -12.52 -6.71
CA LYS A 84 19.00 -12.17 -7.49
C LYS A 84 17.83 -11.87 -6.58
N PHE A 85 16.95 -10.99 -7.04
CA PHE A 85 15.66 -10.72 -6.42
C PHE A 85 14.58 -11.57 -7.07
N ASP A 86 13.66 -12.07 -6.25
CA ASP A 86 12.54 -12.91 -6.68
C ASP A 86 11.22 -12.45 -6.03
N LEU A 87 10.09 -12.80 -6.64
CA LEU A 87 8.76 -12.52 -6.11
C LEU A 87 8.48 -13.40 -4.88
N THR A 88 8.04 -12.78 -3.78
CA THR A 88 7.36 -13.52 -2.71
C THR A 88 5.87 -13.63 -3.02
N PRO A 89 5.12 -14.50 -2.31
CA PRO A 89 3.66 -14.50 -2.41
C PRO A 89 3.04 -13.12 -2.15
N ALA A 90 3.64 -12.30 -1.27
CA ALA A 90 3.15 -10.95 -0.99
C ALA A 90 3.38 -10.00 -2.19
N ALA A 91 4.57 -10.00 -2.81
CA ALA A 91 4.83 -9.13 -3.96
C ALA A 91 3.99 -9.47 -5.21
N GLN A 92 3.41 -10.67 -5.30
CA GLN A 92 2.48 -10.99 -6.40
C GLN A 92 1.26 -10.07 -6.42
N TYR A 93 0.84 -9.54 -5.27
CA TYR A 93 -0.28 -8.57 -5.18
C TYR A 93 0.11 -7.17 -5.66
N LEU A 94 1.40 -6.88 -5.87
CA LEU A 94 1.84 -5.62 -6.45
C LEU A 94 1.72 -5.60 -7.98
N SER A 95 1.52 -6.77 -8.60
CA SER A 95 1.38 -6.87 -10.05
C SER A 95 -0.01 -6.45 -10.50
N GLU A 96 -0.07 -5.67 -11.58
CA GLU A 96 -1.32 -5.32 -12.26
C GLU A 96 -2.10 -6.53 -12.82
N LYS A 97 -1.42 -7.65 -13.11
CA LYS A 97 -2.08 -8.87 -13.62
C LYS A 97 -2.78 -9.68 -12.53
N ASN A 98 -2.56 -9.37 -11.26
CA ASN A 98 -3.22 -10.06 -10.16
C ASN A 98 -4.67 -9.58 -10.03
N THR A 99 -5.62 -10.50 -9.97
CA THR A 99 -7.05 -10.18 -9.79
C THR A 99 -7.31 -9.35 -8.53
N PHE A 100 -6.53 -9.55 -7.48
CA PHE A 100 -6.57 -8.82 -6.21
C PHE A 100 -5.41 -7.82 -6.08
N SER A 101 -4.93 -7.26 -7.19
CA SER A 101 -3.81 -6.31 -7.18
C SER A 101 -4.04 -5.17 -6.20
N LEU A 102 -3.09 -4.96 -5.29
CA LEU A 102 -3.02 -3.85 -4.34
C LEU A 102 -2.12 -2.71 -4.83
N ARG A 103 -1.71 -2.75 -6.11
CA ARG A 103 -0.84 -1.72 -6.70
C ARG A 103 -1.42 -0.32 -6.50
N GLN A 104 -2.71 -0.14 -6.76
CA GLN A 104 -3.38 1.15 -6.64
C GLN A 104 -3.59 1.57 -5.20
N ALA A 105 -3.93 0.64 -4.30
CA ALA A 105 -3.98 0.90 -2.86
C ALA A 105 -2.63 1.44 -2.34
N VAL A 106 -1.51 0.82 -2.74
CA VAL A 106 -0.17 1.29 -2.35
C VAL A 106 0.05 2.72 -2.84
N LEU A 107 -0.28 3.03 -4.11
CA LEU A 107 -0.09 4.38 -4.65
C LEU A 107 -0.99 5.41 -3.95
N MET A 108 -2.23 5.07 -3.64
CA MET A 108 -3.15 5.93 -2.90
C MET A 108 -2.68 6.19 -1.47
N PHE A 109 -2.41 5.15 -0.67
CA PHE A 109 -2.01 5.32 0.74
C PHE A 109 -0.63 5.98 0.92
N THR A 110 0.18 6.00 -0.12
CA THR A 110 1.49 6.68 -0.13
C THR A 110 1.51 7.96 -0.97
N ASP A 111 0.33 8.44 -1.39
CA ASP A 111 0.16 9.72 -2.05
C ASP A 111 0.43 10.89 -1.10
N PRO A 112 0.91 12.07 -1.56
CA PRO A 112 1.10 13.24 -0.71
C PRO A 112 -0.12 13.61 0.13
N SER A 113 -1.35 13.40 -0.38
CA SER A 113 -2.59 13.65 0.36
C SER A 113 -2.73 12.85 1.66
N PHE A 114 -2.14 11.65 1.73
CA PHE A 114 -2.07 10.84 2.95
C PHE A 114 -0.75 11.06 3.69
N TRP A 115 0.34 11.12 2.94
CA TRP A 115 1.69 11.12 3.49
C TRP A 115 2.06 12.39 4.25
N LEU A 116 1.74 13.56 3.68
CA LEU A 116 2.12 14.84 4.27
C LEU A 116 1.34 15.15 5.55
N PRO A 117 0.00 15.00 5.60
CA PRO A 117 -0.74 15.19 6.85
C PRO A 117 -0.32 14.22 7.95
N ALA A 118 0.04 12.98 7.61
CA ALA A 118 0.52 12.01 8.58
C ALA A 118 1.80 12.48 9.30
N GLY A 119 2.70 13.18 8.59
CA GLY A 119 3.89 13.79 9.20
C GLY A 119 3.58 14.96 10.14
N GLU A 120 2.40 15.55 10.02
CA GLU A 120 1.95 16.73 10.76
C GLU A 120 0.86 16.39 11.80
N LEU A 121 0.67 15.11 12.16
CA LEU A 121 -0.41 14.67 13.06
C LEU A 121 -0.44 15.39 14.42
N HIS A 122 0.71 15.85 14.91
CA HIS A 122 0.78 16.65 16.13
C HIS A 122 -0.04 17.95 16.04
N ARG A 123 -0.14 18.55 14.84
CA ARG A 123 -0.95 19.75 14.58
C ARG A 123 -2.44 19.45 14.55
N SER A 124 -2.85 18.23 14.17
CA SER A 124 -4.27 17.85 14.12
C SER A 124 -4.98 17.99 15.47
N ALA A 125 -4.23 17.96 16.58
CA ALA A 125 -4.77 18.22 17.93
C ALA A 125 -5.24 19.67 18.12
N PHE A 126 -4.73 20.61 17.32
CA PHE A 126 -5.00 22.05 17.42
C PHE A 126 -5.69 22.63 16.18
N GLU A 127 -5.69 21.91 15.06
CA GLU A 127 -6.12 22.39 13.75
C GLU A 127 -7.12 21.40 13.11
N PRO A 128 -8.44 21.59 13.32
CA PRO A 128 -9.48 20.64 12.87
C PRO A 128 -9.54 20.39 11.36
N HIS A 129 -8.95 21.25 10.55
CA HIS A 129 -8.96 21.19 9.08
C HIS A 129 -7.53 21.22 8.50
N LEU A 130 -6.60 20.48 9.13
CA LEU A 130 -5.18 20.44 8.72
C LEU A 130 -4.99 20.14 7.23
N PHE A 131 -5.80 19.24 6.64
CA PHE A 131 -5.71 18.96 5.20
C PHE A 131 -5.96 20.22 4.37
N ASN A 132 -7.06 20.94 4.66
CA ASN A 132 -7.42 22.16 3.93
C ASN A 132 -6.35 23.25 4.06
N SER A 133 -5.74 23.40 5.23
CA SER A 133 -4.67 24.39 5.41
C SER A 133 -3.37 24.00 4.68
N MET A 134 -3.09 22.70 4.53
CA MET A 134 -1.92 22.20 3.81
C MET A 134 -2.07 22.24 2.28
N PHE A 135 -3.25 21.89 1.76
CA PHE A 135 -3.48 21.72 0.32
C PHE A 135 -4.31 22.84 -0.32
N GLY A 136 -4.89 23.73 0.48
CA GLY A 136 -5.74 24.83 -0.01
C GLY A 136 -7.13 24.40 -0.49
N MET A 137 -7.47 23.13 -0.34
CA MET A 137 -8.72 22.50 -0.79
C MET A 137 -9.08 21.34 0.14
N SER A 138 -10.31 20.85 0.07
CA SER A 138 -10.72 19.65 0.79
C SER A 138 -10.09 18.37 0.20
N PHE A 139 -10.13 17.29 0.98
CA PHE A 139 -9.60 15.99 0.56
C PHE A 139 -10.25 15.47 -0.73
N TYR A 140 -11.56 15.61 -0.87
CA TYR A 140 -12.26 15.14 -2.06
C TYR A 140 -11.99 16.02 -3.29
N GLU A 141 -11.94 17.35 -3.12
CA GLU A 141 -11.55 18.26 -4.21
C GLU A 141 -10.16 17.91 -4.77
N TYR A 142 -9.19 17.60 -3.90
CA TYR A 142 -7.85 17.14 -4.31
C TYR A 142 -7.88 15.92 -5.23
N TRP A 143 -8.76 14.95 -4.93
CA TRP A 143 -8.87 13.72 -5.70
C TRP A 143 -9.77 13.85 -6.92
N ASP A 144 -10.78 14.72 -6.88
CA ASP A 144 -11.64 15.04 -8.02
C ASP A 144 -10.82 15.70 -9.14
N GLU A 145 -9.89 16.59 -8.79
CA GLU A 145 -8.94 17.18 -9.76
C GLU A 145 -8.01 16.12 -10.40
N ARG A 146 -7.83 14.98 -9.75
CA ARG A 146 -6.95 13.87 -10.17
C ARG A 146 -7.73 12.64 -10.62
N ILE A 147 -9.04 12.76 -10.90
CA ILE A 147 -9.90 11.60 -11.17
C ILE A 147 -9.47 10.81 -12.42
N THR A 148 -8.81 11.46 -13.38
CA THR A 148 -8.29 10.83 -14.60
C THR A 148 -6.88 10.25 -14.45
N ASP A 149 -6.21 10.47 -13.31
CA ASP A 149 -4.89 9.93 -13.07
C ASP A 149 -4.95 8.40 -12.96
N SER A 150 -3.87 7.75 -13.41
CA SER A 150 -3.75 6.28 -13.37
C SER A 150 -3.70 5.70 -11.95
N ASP A 151 -3.50 6.54 -10.95
CA ASP A 151 -3.42 6.22 -9.52
C ASP A 151 -4.41 7.03 -8.67
N ASN A 152 -5.59 7.30 -9.24
CA ASN A 152 -6.66 8.03 -8.55
C ASN A 152 -7.23 7.26 -7.33
N PHE A 153 -7.89 8.02 -6.45
CA PHE A 153 -8.50 7.52 -5.21
C PHE A 153 -9.48 6.37 -5.45
N HIS A 154 -10.30 6.46 -6.48
CA HIS A 154 -11.35 5.46 -6.73
C HIS A 154 -10.78 4.09 -7.08
N GLU A 155 -9.75 4.02 -7.91
CA GLU A 155 -9.06 2.76 -8.21
C GLU A 155 -8.31 2.23 -6.97
N GLY A 156 -7.70 3.14 -6.20
CA GLY A 156 -7.06 2.81 -4.93
C GLY A 156 -8.00 2.14 -3.95
N ILE A 157 -9.10 2.80 -3.60
CA ILE A 157 -10.08 2.29 -2.63
C ILE A 157 -10.81 1.05 -3.16
N SER A 158 -11.10 0.98 -4.46
CA SER A 158 -11.69 -0.20 -5.10
C SER A 158 -10.81 -1.44 -4.94
N SER A 159 -9.49 -1.29 -5.06
CA SER A 159 -8.56 -2.41 -4.85
C SER A 159 -8.55 -2.93 -3.40
N VAL A 160 -8.71 -2.04 -2.41
CA VAL A 160 -8.85 -2.42 -0.99
C VAL A 160 -10.17 -3.17 -0.77
N SER A 161 -11.29 -2.60 -1.23
CA SER A 161 -12.61 -3.21 -1.06
C SER A 161 -12.70 -4.60 -1.69
N LYS A 162 -12.08 -4.82 -2.86
CA LYS A 162 -12.06 -6.16 -3.49
C LYS A 162 -11.43 -7.22 -2.59
N LEU A 163 -10.35 -6.87 -1.89
CA LEU A 163 -9.69 -7.78 -0.95
C LEU A 163 -10.56 -8.03 0.29
N GLU A 164 -11.09 -6.96 0.90
CA GLU A 164 -11.93 -7.06 2.10
C GLU A 164 -13.20 -7.86 1.84
N ASN A 165 -13.86 -7.63 0.70
CA ASN A 165 -15.10 -8.33 0.34
C ASN A 165 -14.92 -9.84 0.21
N ALA A 166 -13.73 -10.32 -0.20
CA ALA A 166 -13.46 -11.75 -0.24
C ALA A 166 -13.66 -12.39 1.14
N PHE A 167 -13.19 -11.72 2.21
CA PHE A 167 -13.35 -12.21 3.58
C PHE A 167 -14.78 -12.06 4.09
N VAL A 168 -15.48 -10.97 3.76
CA VAL A 168 -16.85 -10.75 4.23
C VAL A 168 -17.83 -11.75 3.57
N VAL A 169 -17.68 -12.04 2.27
CA VAL A 169 -18.47 -13.05 1.55
C VAL A 169 -18.27 -14.46 2.13
N GLU A 170 -17.10 -14.76 2.65
CA GLU A 170 -16.81 -16.04 3.32
C GLU A 170 -17.39 -16.09 4.73
N SER A 171 -17.35 -14.97 5.46
CA SER A 171 -17.66 -14.93 6.89
C SER A 171 -19.14 -14.67 7.21
N TYR A 172 -19.91 -14.14 6.26
CA TYR A 172 -21.31 -13.78 6.47
C TYR A 172 -22.23 -14.34 5.39
N SER A 173 -23.35 -14.92 5.82
CA SER A 173 -24.41 -15.39 4.93
C SER A 173 -25.63 -14.49 5.04
N PHE A 174 -26.02 -13.88 3.93
CA PHE A 174 -27.26 -13.09 3.88
C PHE A 174 -28.49 -14.02 3.88
N PRO A 175 -29.59 -13.62 4.52
CA PRO A 175 -30.88 -14.30 4.35
C PRO A 175 -31.32 -14.29 2.88
N ASP A 176 -32.04 -15.33 2.47
CA ASP A 176 -32.61 -15.40 1.12
C ASP A 176 -33.53 -14.20 0.85
N ASN A 177 -33.39 -13.58 -0.34
CA ASN A 177 -34.13 -12.39 -0.78
C ASN A 177 -33.88 -11.12 0.06
N ALA A 178 -32.76 -11.05 0.81
CA ALA A 178 -32.37 -9.80 1.45
C ALA A 178 -32.26 -8.66 0.40
N LEU A 179 -32.64 -7.45 0.83
CA LEU A 179 -32.36 -6.21 0.10
C LEU A 179 -31.12 -5.60 0.74
N VAL A 180 -30.09 -5.36 -0.06
CA VAL A 180 -28.86 -4.74 0.41
C VAL A 180 -28.57 -3.50 -0.42
N ALA A 181 -28.29 -2.40 0.27
CA ALA A 181 -27.89 -1.12 -0.31
C ALA A 181 -26.49 -0.75 0.20
N ASP A 182 -25.64 -0.32 -0.72
CA ASP A 182 -24.28 0.12 -0.46
C ASP A 182 -24.22 1.65 -0.48
N ILE A 183 -24.20 2.25 0.71
CA ILE A 183 -24.22 3.71 0.87
C ILE A 183 -22.78 4.21 0.91
N GLY A 184 -22.36 4.91 -0.13
CA GLY A 184 -21.00 5.47 -0.24
C GLY A 184 -19.94 4.51 -0.82
N GLY A 185 -20.35 3.49 -1.59
CA GLY A 185 -19.47 2.43 -2.12
C GLY A 185 -18.42 2.81 -3.18
N GLY A 186 -18.24 4.10 -3.49
CA GLY A 186 -17.31 4.58 -4.52
C GLY A 186 -17.62 4.01 -5.91
N CYS A 187 -16.61 3.45 -6.60
CA CYS A 187 -16.78 2.74 -7.88
C CYS A 187 -17.52 1.39 -7.77
N GLY A 188 -18.20 1.14 -6.66
CA GLY A 188 -18.76 -0.16 -6.35
C GLY A 188 -17.65 -1.18 -6.15
N GLY A 189 -16.58 -0.85 -5.41
CA GLY A 189 -15.64 -1.87 -4.93
C GLY A 189 -16.35 -2.88 -4.03
N VAL A 190 -17.37 -2.39 -3.30
CA VAL A 190 -18.40 -3.15 -2.57
C VAL A 190 -19.47 -3.74 -3.50
N THR A 191 -19.31 -3.67 -4.83
CA THR A 191 -20.17 -4.43 -5.77
C THR A 191 -19.90 -5.92 -5.56
N PHE A 192 -20.70 -6.53 -4.69
CA PHE A 192 -21.74 -7.53 -5.00
C PHE A 192 -21.51 -8.62 -6.04
N ARG A 193 -20.46 -8.65 -6.88
CA ARG A 193 -20.20 -9.80 -7.76
C ARG A 193 -19.92 -11.08 -6.95
N GLY A 194 -19.22 -10.95 -5.84
CA GLY A 194 -19.03 -12.06 -4.88
C GLY A 194 -20.32 -12.48 -4.18
N TYR A 195 -21.22 -11.54 -3.90
CA TYR A 195 -22.48 -11.81 -3.21
C TYR A 195 -23.58 -12.33 -4.13
N GLU A 196 -23.78 -11.77 -5.33
CA GLU A 196 -24.79 -12.19 -6.32
C GLU A 196 -24.54 -13.63 -6.81
N SER A 197 -23.27 -14.05 -6.90
CA SER A 197 -22.92 -15.42 -7.30
C SER A 197 -23.16 -16.45 -6.18
N LYS A 198 -23.21 -16.03 -4.91
CA LYS A 198 -23.39 -16.90 -3.75
C LYS A 198 -24.78 -16.80 -3.10
N PHE A 199 -25.48 -15.68 -3.29
CA PHE A 199 -26.75 -15.36 -2.63
C PHE A 199 -27.73 -14.71 -3.61
N ASN A 200 -29.00 -15.14 -3.58
CA ASN A 200 -30.07 -14.63 -4.45
C ASN A 200 -30.62 -13.29 -3.92
N ILE A 201 -29.89 -12.19 -4.14
CA ILE A 201 -30.16 -10.84 -3.59
C ILE A 201 -30.76 -9.92 -4.68
N LYS A 202 -31.73 -9.06 -4.31
CA LYS A 202 -32.28 -8.02 -5.20
C LYS A 202 -31.53 -6.70 -5.04
N ARG A 203 -31.10 -6.09 -6.16
CA ARG A 203 -30.26 -4.87 -6.20
C ARG A 203 -31.08 -3.58 -6.17
N HIS A 204 -30.67 -2.59 -5.37
CA HIS A 204 -31.00 -1.16 -5.53
C HIS A 204 -29.74 -0.32 -5.31
N ILE A 205 -29.41 0.57 -6.25
CA ILE A 205 -28.36 1.59 -6.08
C ILE A 205 -29.10 2.88 -5.67
N ILE A 206 -28.67 3.52 -4.58
CA ILE A 206 -29.10 4.87 -4.20
C ILE A 206 -27.91 5.80 -4.39
#